data_AF-A0A967MIF5-F1
#
_entry.id   AF-A0A967MIF5-F1
#
_cell.length_a   1.000
_cell.length_b   1.000
_cell.length_c   1.000
_cell.angle_alpha   90.00
_cell.angle_beta   90.00
_cell.angle_gamma   90.00
#
_symmetry.space_group_name_H-M   'P 1'
#
loop_
_entity.id
_entity.type
_entity.pdbx_description
1 polymer ?
#
loop_
_entity_poly.entity_id
_entity_poly.type
_entity_poly.pdbx_seq_one_letter_code
_entity_poly.pdbx_strand_id
1 'polypeptide(L)' 'MADEIHFDEEVAAHYDEASARMFRPEVLDPTVDLLAELAGEGRALEFGVGTGRVALP' A
#
# COMPACT_ATOMS: atom_id res chain seq x y z
N MET A 1 -7.46 27.26 -11.24
CA MET A 1 -6.20 26.48 -11.23
C MET A 1 -6.61 25.07 -10.91
N ALA A 2 -6.33 24.11 -11.80
CA ALA A 2 -6.53 22.71 -11.41
C ALA A 2 -5.60 22.46 -10.22
N ASP A 3 -6.15 21.98 -9.11
CA ASP A 3 -5.33 21.53 -8.00
C ASP A 3 -4.32 20.50 -8.52
N GLU A 4 -3.08 20.63 -8.09
CA GLU A 4 -2.02 19.69 -8.38
C GLU A 4 -2.43 18.30 -7.87
N ILE A 5 -2.49 17.30 -8.77
CA ILE A 5 -2.80 15.93 -8.37
C ILE A 5 -1.58 15.39 -7.65
N HIS A 6 -1.63 15.37 -6.32
CA HIS A 6 -0.51 14.92 -5.48
C HIS A 6 -0.11 13.44 -5.66
N PHE A 7 -0.96 12.63 -6.30
CA PHE A 7 -0.75 11.20 -6.53
C PHE A 7 -0.82 10.85 -8.02
N ASP A 8 -0.06 11.58 -8.83
CA ASP A 8 -0.01 11.39 -10.28
C ASP A 8 0.96 10.27 -10.71
N GLU A 9 1.17 10.16 -12.03
CA GLU A 9 2.02 9.13 -12.64
C GLU A 9 3.49 9.24 -12.22
N GLU A 10 4.01 10.47 -12.07
CA GLU A 10 5.40 10.70 -11.66
C GLU A 10 5.60 10.25 -10.21
N VAL A 11 4.66 10.59 -9.32
CA VAL A 11 4.68 10.12 -7.93
C VAL A 11 4.60 8.60 -7.88
N ALA A 12 3.68 7.98 -8.63
CA ALA A 12 3.53 6.52 -8.65
C ALA A 12 4.80 5.79 -9.11
N ALA A 13 5.51 6.33 -10.11
CA ALA A 13 6.73 5.73 -10.65
C ALA A 13 7.89 5.64 -9.64
N HIS A 14 7.92 6.54 -8.65
CA HIS A 14 9.01 6.63 -7.67
C HIS A 14 8.60 6.31 -6.24
N TYR A 15 7.28 6.20 -5.97
CA TYR A 15 6.75 6.02 -4.62
C TYR A 15 7.38 4.83 -3.91
N ASP A 16 7.56 3.73 -4.65
CA ASP A 16 8.01 2.50 -4.04
C ASP A 16 9.47 2.54 -3.58
N GLU A 17 10.31 3.22 -4.35
CA GLU A 17 11.72 3.42 -4.02
C GLU A 17 11.87 4.47 -2.91
N ALA A 18 11.18 5.61 -3.04
CA ALA A 18 11.26 6.73 -2.10
C ALA A 18 10.81 6.33 -0.68
N SER A 19 9.89 5.38 -0.56
CA SER A 19 9.30 4.95 0.71
C SER A 19 9.73 3.54 1.14
N ALA A 20 10.72 2.92 0.47
CA ALA A 20 11.11 1.51 0.67
C ALA A 20 11.29 1.09 2.13
N ARG A 21 11.80 1.98 3.00
CA ARG A 21 11.99 1.71 4.43
C ARG A 21 10.70 1.39 5.20
N MET A 22 9.57 1.95 4.77
CA MET A 22 8.24 1.79 5.38
C MET A 22 7.62 0.43 5.05
N PHE A 23 8.16 -0.23 4.04
CA PHE A 23 7.60 -1.44 3.46
C PHE A 23 8.58 -2.62 3.54
N ARG A 24 9.55 -2.51 4.45
CA ARG A 24 10.38 -3.65 4.82
C ARG A 24 9.49 -4.69 5.49
N PRO A 25 9.76 -6.00 5.30
CA PRO A 25 8.93 -7.07 5.86
C PRO A 25 8.71 -6.91 7.36
N GLU A 26 9.75 -6.54 8.11
CA GLU A 26 9.65 -6.39 9.58
C GLU A 26 8.70 -5.25 10.02
N VAL A 27 8.34 -4.34 9.11
CA VAL A 27 7.38 -3.26 9.34
C VAL A 27 6.00 -3.62 8.79
N LEU A 28 5.95 -4.23 7.60
CA LEU A 28 4.72 -4.42 6.84
C LEU A 28 3.99 -5.71 7.19
N ASP A 29 4.73 -6.81 7.39
CA ASP A 29 4.17 -8.14 7.65
C ASP A 29 3.22 -8.16 8.86
N PRO A 30 3.53 -7.52 10.01
CA PRO A 30 2.59 -7.51 11.14
C PRO A 30 1.24 -6.85 10.83
N THR A 31 1.22 -5.90 9.89
CA THR A 31 -0.02 -5.26 9.44
C THR A 31 -0.80 -6.19 8.51
N VAL A 32 -0.10 -6.85 7.57
CA VAL A 32 -0.71 -7.81 6.64
C VAL A 32 -1.28 -9.01 7.39
N ASP A 33 -0.54 -9.55 8.37
CA ASP A 33 -0.98 -10.66 9.22
C ASP A 33 -2.28 -10.31 9.96
N LEU A 34 -2.34 -9.14 10.60
CA LEU A 34 -3.55 -8.69 11.29
C LEU A 34 -4.74 -8.53 10.33
N LEU A 35 -4.52 -7.98 9.13
CA LEU A 35 -5.59 -7.83 8.15
C LEU A 35 -6.09 -9.19 7.63
N ALA A 36 -5.18 -10.15 7.46
CA ALA A 36 -5.53 -11.52 7.08
C ALA A 36 -6.34 -12.21 8.18
N GLU A 37 -5.95 -12.06 9.45
CA GLU A 37 -6.69 -12.58 10.60
C GLU A 37 -8.10 -12.00 10.68
N LEU A 38 -8.24 -10.68 10.49
CA LEU A 38 -9.53 -9.99 10.50
C LEU A 38 -10.43 -10.40 9.33
N ALA A 39 -9.85 -10.65 8.15
CA ALA A 39 -10.59 -11.14 6.99
C ALA A 39 -11.06 -12.60 7.17
N GLY A 40 -10.32 -13.41 7.93
CA GLY A 40 -10.59 -14.83 8.12
C GLY A 40 -10.61 -15.58 6.78
N GLU A 41 -11.67 -16.33 6.53
CA GLU A 41 -11.88 -17.02 5.24
C GLU A 41 -12.45 -16.09 4.14
N GLY A 42 -12.78 -14.85 4.50
CA GLY A 42 -13.37 -13.86 3.62
C GLY A 42 -12.37 -13.10 2.75
N ARG A 43 -12.88 -12.17 1.95
CA ARG A 43 -12.07 -11.25 1.14
C ARG A 43 -12.01 -9.88 1.80
N ALA A 44 -10.83 -9.26 1.79
CA ALA A 44 -10.64 -7.87 2.17
C ALA A 44 -10.71 -6.96 0.93
N LEU A 45 -11.15 -5.72 1.13
CA LEU A 45 -11.11 -4.64 0.13
C LEU A 45 -10.23 -3.52 0.66
N GLU A 46 -9.18 -3.18 -0.08
CA GLU A 46 -8.34 -2.02 0.18
C GLU A 46 -8.87 -0.81 -0.58
N PHE A 47 -9.22 0.25 0.15
CA PHE A 47 -9.57 1.53 -0.44
C PHE A 47 -8.31 2.37 -0.64
N GLY A 48 -8.12 2.93 -1.85
CA GLY A 48 -6.96 3.76 -2.14
C GLY A 48 -5.66 2.97 -2.21
N VAL A 49 -5.70 1.79 -2.84
CA VAL A 49 -4.60 0.81 -2.94
C VAL A 49 -3.25 1.38 -3.42
N GLY A 50 -3.23 2.51 -4.12
CA GLY A 50 -2.00 3.15 -4.57
C GLY A 50 -1.12 2.20 -5.38
N THR A 51 0.15 2.07 -5.03
CA THR A 51 1.09 1.10 -5.64
C THR A 51 0.93 -0.34 -5.13
N GLY A 52 -0.04 -0.60 -4.25
CA GLY A 52 -0.48 -1.95 -3.89
C GLY A 52 0.33 -2.65 -2.81
N ARG A 53 1.16 -1.95 -2.04
CA ARG A 53 2.13 -2.62 -1.14
C ARG A 53 1.51 -3.48 -0.04
N VAL A 54 0.28 -3.21 0.38
CA VAL A 54 -0.44 -4.03 1.36
C VAL A 54 -1.13 -5.23 0.69
N ALA A 55 -1.51 -5.11 -0.58
CA ALA A 55 -2.26 -6.12 -1.34
C ALA A 55 -1.40 -7.03 -2.23
N LEU A 56 -0.19 -6.62 -2.60
CA LEU A 56 0.73 -7.40 -3.42
C LEU A 56 1.38 -8.52 -2.59
N PRO A 57 1.64 -9.70 -3.19
CA PRO A 57 2.54 -10.69 -2.61
C PRO A 57 4.01 -10.23 -2.63
#